data_AF-A0A536GJY5-F1
#
_entry.id   AF-A0A536GJY5-F1
#
_cell.length_a   1.000
_cell.length_b   1.000
_cell.length_c   1.000
_cell.angle_alpha   90.00
_cell.angle_beta   90.00
_cell.angle_gamma   90.00
#
_symmetry.space_group_name_H-M   'P 1'
#
loop_
_entity.id
_entity.type
_entity.pdbx_description
1 polymer ?
#
loop_
_entity_poly.entity_id
_entity_poly.type
_entity_poly.pdbx_seq_one_letter_code
_entity_poly.pdbx_strand_id
1 'polypeptide(L)'
;MTTPGPAGLRPLPLETIGRLLVGYGVVGVVAATLGALLLVIGLARVNGLADRVGGDFGGVTAVLDRTATVLDSAATTARGFGSTVDNSTSALTTAAGDLRAIVPRLRDLETQANAVSVLGSQPLAPLGGLFGQIAGQLADLDSRLDSVATSLTANRSTLDANAASLAELATETRTLSTRLGAGALSAAIDDARWLIVALLGVAAVGALVPAVGALAAGLWLRRWLRGEPTSP
;
A
#
# COMPACT_ATOMS: atom_id res chain seq x y z
N MET A 1 68.10 60.76 15.28
CA MET A 1 66.78 61.42 15.33
C MET A 1 66.32 61.64 13.91
N THR A 2 65.46 60.76 13.41
CA THR A 2 64.88 60.81 12.06
C THR A 2 63.37 60.63 12.23
N THR A 3 62.64 61.73 12.13
CA THR A 3 61.17 61.76 12.15
C THR A 3 60.63 61.37 10.78
N PRO A 4 59.82 60.30 10.64
CA PRO A 4 59.11 60.02 9.40
C PRO A 4 57.96 61.01 9.22
N GLY A 5 57.91 61.66 8.06
CA GLY A 5 56.83 62.57 7.68
C GLY A 5 55.49 61.83 7.49
N PRO A 6 54.35 62.49 7.74
CA PRO A 6 53.03 61.87 7.58
C PRO A 6 52.76 61.59 6.10
N ALA A 7 52.54 60.32 5.77
CA ALA A 7 52.08 59.89 4.46
C ALA A 7 50.70 60.52 4.19
N GLY A 8 50.66 61.52 3.31
CA GLY A 8 49.44 62.14 2.85
C GLY A 8 48.53 61.11 2.18
N LEU A 9 47.43 60.77 2.84
CA LEU A 9 46.33 60.02 2.25
C LEU A 9 45.67 60.92 1.20
N ARG A 10 45.94 60.66 -0.08
CA ARG A 10 45.26 61.31 -1.20
C ARG A 10 43.75 61.05 -1.09
N PRO A 11 42.89 62.08 -1.06
CA PRO A 11 41.44 61.87 -1.07
C PRO A 11 41.06 61.25 -2.41
N LEU A 12 40.48 60.05 -2.36
CA LEU A 12 39.90 59.41 -3.54
C LEU A 12 38.77 60.28 -4.07
N PRO A 13 38.61 60.43 -5.40
CA PRO A 13 37.56 61.27 -5.97
C PRO A 13 36.18 60.73 -5.54
N LEU A 14 35.35 61.59 -4.95
CA LEU A 14 33.99 61.26 -4.51
C LEU A 14 33.12 60.66 -5.64
N GLU A 15 33.40 60.98 -6.90
CA GLU A 15 32.78 60.36 -8.07
C GLU A 15 33.09 58.86 -8.21
N THR A 16 34.28 58.41 -7.84
CA THR A 16 34.70 57.00 -7.94
C THR A 16 33.99 56.16 -6.89
N ILE A 17 33.79 56.72 -5.68
CA ILE A 17 33.02 56.10 -4.60
C ILE A 17 31.55 55.97 -5.01
N GLY A 18 30.97 57.02 -5.61
CA GLY A 18 29.59 56.98 -6.13
C GLY A 18 29.38 55.92 -7.23
N ARG A 19 30.33 55.77 -8.16
CA ARG A 19 30.29 54.71 -9.19
C ARG A 19 30.44 53.30 -8.60
N LEU A 20 31.32 53.12 -7.62
CA LEU A 20 31.48 51.85 -6.91
C LEU A 20 30.20 51.46 -6.16
N LEU A 21 29.52 52.43 -5.53
CA LEU A 21 28.28 52.19 -4.80
C LEU A 21 27.11 51.84 -5.73
N VAL A 22 26.97 52.54 -6.86
CA VAL A 22 25.97 52.22 -7.90
C VAL A 22 26.26 50.84 -8.52
N GLY A 23 27.53 50.53 -8.81
CA GLY A 23 27.94 49.22 -9.31
C GLY A 23 27.59 48.10 -8.33
N TYR A 24 27.86 48.29 -7.04
CA TYR A 24 27.51 47.34 -5.99
C TYR A 24 25.98 47.16 -5.87
N GLY A 25 25.20 48.25 -5.98
CA GLY A 25 23.74 48.21 -6.00
C GLY A 25 23.17 47.42 -7.19
N VAL A 26 23.72 47.62 -8.40
CA VAL A 26 23.32 46.85 -9.59
C VAL A 26 23.65 45.37 -9.42
N VAL A 27 24.84 45.04 -8.91
CA VAL A 27 25.22 43.65 -8.61
C VAL A 27 24.27 43.03 -7.58
N GLY A 28 23.89 43.77 -6.53
CA GLY A 28 22.90 43.32 -5.55
C GLY A 28 21.53 43.04 -6.15
N VAL A 29 21.04 43.90 -7.05
CA VAL A 29 19.74 43.69 -7.75
C VAL A 29 19.81 42.49 -8.68
N VAL A 30 20.92 42.31 -9.41
CA VAL A 30 21.12 41.15 -10.30
C VAL A 30 21.20 39.85 -9.48
N ALA A 31 21.93 39.85 -8.37
CA ALA A 31 21.98 38.71 -7.46
C ALA A 31 20.60 38.40 -6.84
N ALA A 32 19.83 39.42 -6.45
CA ALA A 32 18.49 39.26 -5.90
C ALA A 32 17.50 38.70 -6.93
N THR A 33 17.54 39.20 -8.18
CA THR A 33 16.70 38.71 -9.28
C THR A 33 17.06 37.28 -9.69
N LEU A 34 18.35 36.94 -9.77
CA LEU A 34 18.81 35.55 -9.97
C LEU A 34 18.37 34.64 -8.82
N GLY A 35 18.51 35.11 -7.58
CA GLY A 35 18.03 34.40 -6.39
C GLY A 35 16.54 34.12 -6.46
N ALA A 36 15.73 35.13 -6.76
CA ALA A 36 14.28 34.99 -6.92
C ALA A 36 13.91 34.04 -8.08
N LEU A 37 14.62 34.09 -9.21
CA LEU A 37 14.38 33.20 -10.35
C LEU A 37 14.69 31.73 -9.99
N LEU A 38 15.83 31.47 -9.35
CA LEU A 38 16.19 30.14 -8.85
C LEU A 38 15.16 29.63 -7.85
N LEU A 39 14.61 30.52 -7.04
CA LEU A 39 13.58 30.22 -6.05
C LEU A 39 12.26 29.80 -6.72
N VAL A 40 11.80 30.54 -7.72
CA VAL A 40 10.60 30.19 -8.50
C VAL A 40 10.76 28.83 -9.18
N ILE A 41 11.93 28.57 -9.79
CA ILE A 41 12.21 27.28 -10.43
C ILE A 41 12.24 26.15 -9.40
N GLY A 42 12.89 26.37 -8.25
CA GLY A 42 12.95 25.41 -7.15
C GLY A 42 11.55 25.07 -6.63
N LEU A 43 10.72 26.08 -6.41
CA LEU A 43 9.35 25.91 -5.91
C LEU A 43 8.46 25.17 -6.91
N ALA A 44 8.56 25.49 -8.21
CA ALA A 44 7.84 24.78 -9.26
C ALA A 44 8.24 23.30 -9.32
N ARG A 45 9.54 23.00 -9.15
CA ARG A 45 10.05 21.63 -9.16
C ARG A 45 9.60 20.82 -7.93
N VAL A 46 9.55 21.45 -6.76
CA VAL A 46 9.02 20.84 -5.53
C VAL A 46 7.54 20.55 -5.65
N ASN A 47 6.75 21.49 -6.17
CA ASN A 47 5.32 21.26 -6.41
C ASN A 47 5.07 20.10 -7.38
N GLY A 48 5.80 20.05 -8.50
CA GLY A 48 5.66 18.95 -9.45
C GLY A 48 6.09 17.58 -8.90
N LEU A 49 7.09 17.55 -8.00
CA LEU A 49 7.47 16.32 -7.30
C LEU A 49 6.39 15.90 -6.29
N ALA A 50 5.81 16.84 -5.55
CA ALA A 50 4.73 16.58 -4.61
C ALA A 50 3.49 16.03 -5.32
N ASP A 51 3.10 16.58 -6.47
CA ASP A 51 1.97 16.11 -7.27
C ASP A 51 2.21 14.68 -7.79
N ARG A 52 3.43 14.39 -8.27
CA ARG A 52 3.79 13.06 -8.76
C ARG A 52 3.80 12.03 -7.64
N VAL A 53 4.41 12.37 -6.52
CA VAL A 53 4.46 11.52 -5.32
C VAL A 53 3.04 11.27 -4.79
N GLY A 54 2.18 12.29 -4.73
CA GLY A 54 0.77 12.15 -4.36
C GLY A 54 -0.01 11.25 -5.31
N GLY A 55 0.21 11.39 -6.62
CA GLY A 55 -0.39 10.53 -7.64
C GLY A 55 0.03 9.06 -7.53
N ASP A 56 1.33 8.81 -7.33
CA ASP A 56 1.88 7.46 -7.17
C ASP A 56 1.30 6.78 -5.90
N PHE A 57 1.18 7.50 -4.79
CA PHE A 57 0.54 6.98 -3.56
C PHE A 57 -0.97 6.74 -3.72
N GLY A 58 -1.68 7.61 -4.45
CA GLY A 58 -3.07 7.38 -4.81
C GLY A 58 -3.24 6.08 -5.60
N GLY A 59 -2.32 5.80 -6.53
CA GLY A 59 -2.28 4.53 -7.26
C GLY A 59 -2.06 3.33 -6.34
N VAL A 60 -1.08 3.40 -5.43
CA VAL A 60 -0.77 2.32 -4.47
C VAL A 60 -1.96 2.02 -3.55
N THR A 61 -2.60 3.04 -2.98
CA THR A 61 -3.77 2.85 -2.10
C THR A 61 -4.94 2.21 -2.84
N ALA A 62 -5.21 2.62 -4.09
CA ALA A 62 -6.23 2.00 -4.92
C ALA A 62 -5.92 0.52 -5.22
N VAL A 63 -4.66 0.18 -5.49
CA VAL A 63 -4.23 -1.22 -5.69
C VAL A 63 -4.38 -2.05 -4.42
N LEU A 64 -4.03 -1.50 -3.26
CA LEU A 64 -4.18 -2.18 -1.97
C LEU A 64 -5.66 -2.41 -1.65
N ASP A 65 -6.53 -1.42 -1.85
CA ASP A 65 -7.98 -1.58 -1.59
C ASP A 65 -8.63 -2.59 -2.55
N ARG A 66 -8.19 -2.59 -3.82
CA ARG A 66 -8.60 -3.63 -4.79
C ARG A 66 -8.12 -5.00 -4.36
N THR A 67 -6.88 -5.13 -3.90
CA THR A 67 -6.33 -6.39 -3.38
C THR A 67 -7.13 -6.88 -2.17
N ALA A 68 -7.45 -5.99 -1.22
CA ALA A 68 -8.29 -6.32 -0.06
C ALA A 68 -9.68 -6.82 -0.48
N THR A 69 -10.28 -6.21 -1.49
CA THR A 69 -11.58 -6.65 -2.05
C THR A 69 -11.50 -8.03 -2.71
N VAL A 70 -10.41 -8.32 -3.43
CA VAL A 70 -10.18 -9.64 -4.04
C VAL A 70 -9.97 -10.71 -2.96
N LEU A 71 -9.22 -10.41 -1.91
CA LEU A 71 -9.00 -11.32 -0.79
C LEU A 71 -10.31 -11.65 -0.05
N ASP A 72 -11.17 -10.66 0.18
CA ASP A 72 -12.48 -10.87 0.80
C ASP A 72 -13.44 -11.69 -0.09
N SER A 73 -13.39 -11.46 -1.40
CA SER A 73 -14.11 -12.27 -2.39
C SER A 73 -13.62 -13.72 -2.40
N ALA A 74 -12.30 -13.92 -2.29
CA ALA A 74 -11.68 -15.24 -2.19
C ALA A 74 -12.08 -15.96 -0.89
N ALA A 75 -12.09 -15.25 0.25
CA ALA A 75 -12.57 -15.78 1.52
C ALA A 75 -14.05 -16.20 1.44
N THR A 76 -14.89 -15.39 0.79
CA THR A 76 -16.30 -15.71 0.56
C THR A 76 -16.48 -16.93 -0.35
N THR A 77 -15.67 -17.04 -1.40
CA THR A 77 -15.66 -18.20 -2.30
C THR A 77 -15.24 -19.47 -1.56
N ALA A 78 -14.21 -19.40 -0.72
CA ALA A 78 -13.76 -20.53 0.11
C ALA A 78 -14.86 -21.00 1.07
N ARG A 79 -15.58 -20.07 1.72
CA ARG A 79 -16.78 -20.39 2.53
C ARG A 79 -17.88 -21.05 1.71
N GLY A 80 -18.14 -20.55 0.49
CA GLY A 80 -19.11 -21.14 -0.44
C GLY A 80 -18.75 -22.58 -0.84
N PHE A 81 -17.47 -22.83 -1.13
CA PHE A 81 -16.99 -24.19 -1.41
C PHE A 81 -17.12 -25.11 -0.18
N GLY A 82 -16.97 -24.55 1.03
CA GLY A 82 -17.29 -25.25 2.27
C GLY A 82 -18.71 -25.81 2.31
N SER A 83 -19.71 -25.00 1.96
CA SER A 83 -21.11 -25.46 1.88
C SER A 83 -21.29 -26.60 0.86
N THR A 84 -20.59 -26.55 -0.28
CA THR A 84 -20.60 -27.64 -1.27
C THR A 84 -20.01 -28.93 -0.70
N VAL A 85 -18.93 -28.83 0.09
CA VAL A 85 -18.32 -29.98 0.78
C VAL A 85 -19.28 -30.55 1.83
N ASP A 86 -19.99 -29.71 2.58
CA ASP A 86 -20.98 -30.15 3.57
C ASP A 86 -22.13 -30.92 2.92
N ASN A 87 -22.67 -30.40 1.81
CA ASN A 87 -23.71 -31.07 1.03
C ASN A 87 -23.22 -32.41 0.45
N SER A 88 -21.98 -32.45 -0.05
CA SER A 88 -21.37 -33.68 -0.58
C SER A 88 -21.20 -34.73 0.52
N THR A 89 -20.75 -34.32 1.70
CA THR A 89 -20.58 -35.19 2.87
C THR A 89 -21.94 -35.74 3.35
N SER A 90 -22.99 -34.91 3.36
CA SER A 90 -24.36 -35.35 3.68
C SER A 90 -24.90 -36.36 2.66
N ALA A 91 -24.62 -36.17 1.37
CA ALA A 91 -25.02 -37.13 0.34
C ALA A 91 -24.30 -38.47 0.50
N LEU A 92 -22.99 -38.45 0.78
CA LEU A 92 -22.18 -39.66 1.00
C LEU A 92 -22.62 -40.43 2.23
N THR A 93 -22.90 -39.74 3.34
CA THR A 93 -23.39 -40.38 4.57
C THR A 93 -24.78 -41.00 4.40
N THR A 94 -25.64 -40.37 3.60
CA THR A 94 -26.94 -40.96 3.21
C THR A 94 -26.74 -42.23 2.39
N ALA A 95 -25.87 -42.18 1.37
CA ALA A 95 -25.56 -43.34 0.54
C ALA A 95 -24.93 -44.49 1.36
N ALA A 96 -24.03 -44.19 2.28
CA ALA A 96 -23.47 -45.17 3.23
C ALA A 96 -24.56 -45.80 4.10
N GLY A 97 -25.51 -44.99 4.59
CA GLY A 97 -26.69 -45.47 5.32
C GLY A 97 -27.53 -46.46 4.50
N ASP A 98 -27.79 -46.15 3.23
CA ASP A 98 -28.53 -47.05 2.33
C ASP A 98 -27.77 -48.36 2.09
N LEU A 99 -26.44 -48.30 1.91
CA LEU A 99 -25.60 -49.50 1.77
C LEU A 99 -25.65 -50.39 3.01
N ARG A 100 -25.54 -49.79 4.20
CA ARG A 100 -25.66 -50.49 5.49
C ARG A 100 -27.03 -51.15 5.68
N ALA A 101 -28.09 -50.62 5.06
CA ALA A 101 -29.41 -51.23 5.07
C ALA A 101 -29.54 -52.39 4.06
N ILE A 102 -28.82 -52.36 2.93
CA ILE A 102 -28.86 -53.37 1.86
C ILE A 102 -28.01 -54.60 2.21
N VAL A 103 -26.82 -54.42 2.81
CA VAL A 103 -25.89 -55.51 3.10
C VAL A 103 -26.52 -56.65 3.93
N PRO A 104 -27.25 -56.39 5.03
CA PRO A 104 -27.92 -57.45 5.79
C PRO A 104 -28.95 -58.21 4.96
N ARG A 105 -29.71 -57.50 4.11
CA ARG A 105 -30.72 -58.13 3.23
C ARG A 105 -30.06 -59.07 2.22
N LEU A 106 -28.89 -58.72 1.68
CA LEU A 106 -28.13 -59.61 0.80
C LEU A 106 -27.59 -60.84 1.54
N ARG A 107 -27.16 -60.69 2.79
CA ARG A 107 -26.74 -61.82 3.64
C ARG A 107 -27.91 -62.74 3.99
N ASP A 108 -29.09 -62.17 4.21
CA ASP A 108 -30.31 -62.95 4.42
C ASP A 108 -30.68 -63.75 3.16
N LEU A 109 -30.57 -63.12 1.97
CA LEU A 109 -30.79 -63.79 0.68
C LEU A 109 -29.76 -64.89 0.40
N GLU A 110 -28.48 -64.66 0.73
CA GLU A 110 -27.42 -65.67 0.68
C GLU A 110 -27.79 -66.89 1.54
N THR A 111 -28.22 -66.65 2.77
CA THR A 111 -28.60 -67.70 3.73
C THR A 111 -29.83 -68.47 3.24
N GLN A 112 -30.85 -67.77 2.75
CA GLN A 112 -32.07 -68.39 2.21
C GLN A 112 -31.79 -69.22 0.95
N ALA A 113 -30.96 -68.73 0.03
CA ALA A 113 -30.58 -69.46 -1.18
C ALA A 113 -29.82 -70.76 -0.86
N ASN A 114 -28.92 -70.71 0.12
CA ASN A 114 -28.15 -71.88 0.57
C ASN A 114 -29.01 -72.90 1.34
N ALA A 115 -30.09 -72.45 1.98
CA ALA A 115 -31.03 -73.33 2.69
C ALA A 115 -31.94 -74.16 1.77
N VAL A 116 -32.11 -73.76 0.50
CA VAL A 116 -32.92 -74.51 -0.47
C VAL A 116 -32.17 -75.73 -0.97
N SER A 117 -32.52 -76.91 -0.44
CA SER A 117 -32.06 -78.21 -0.92
C SER A 117 -33.21 -78.99 -1.53
N VAL A 118 -33.04 -79.46 -2.76
CA VAL A 118 -34.00 -80.34 -3.44
C VAL A 118 -33.31 -81.67 -3.69
N LEU A 119 -33.80 -82.72 -3.01
CA LEU A 119 -33.30 -84.09 -3.16
C LEU A 119 -31.77 -84.22 -2.94
N GLY A 120 -31.21 -83.44 -2.00
CA GLY A 120 -29.77 -83.45 -1.67
C GLY A 120 -28.89 -82.63 -2.60
N SER A 121 -29.45 -81.99 -3.63
CA SER A 121 -28.75 -81.00 -4.47
C SER A 121 -29.10 -79.57 -4.04
N GLN A 122 -28.13 -78.66 -4.04
CA GLN A 122 -28.32 -77.22 -3.77
C GLN A 122 -28.19 -76.42 -5.08
N PRO A 123 -29.23 -76.40 -5.93
CA PRO A 123 -29.15 -75.72 -7.23
C PRO A 123 -28.96 -74.20 -7.12
N LEU A 124 -29.31 -73.60 -5.98
CA LEU A 124 -29.20 -72.15 -5.73
C LEU A 124 -27.92 -71.74 -5.00
N ALA A 125 -27.05 -72.69 -4.60
CA ALA A 125 -25.79 -72.37 -3.91
C ALA A 125 -24.89 -71.38 -4.68
N PRO A 126 -24.77 -71.44 -6.03
CA PRO A 126 -23.99 -70.43 -6.77
C PRO A 126 -24.57 -69.01 -6.65
N LEU A 127 -25.90 -68.87 -6.57
CA LEU A 127 -26.56 -67.56 -6.36
C LEU A 127 -26.30 -67.04 -4.95
N GLY A 128 -26.31 -67.92 -3.93
CA GLY A 128 -25.94 -67.57 -2.57
C GLY A 128 -24.53 -66.96 -2.50
N GLY A 129 -23.56 -67.61 -3.16
CA GLY A 129 -22.19 -67.10 -3.26
C GLY A 129 -22.08 -65.71 -3.92
N LEU A 130 -22.88 -65.44 -4.96
CA LEU A 130 -22.92 -64.12 -5.60
C LEU A 130 -23.47 -63.05 -4.65
N PHE A 131 -24.53 -63.34 -3.88
CA PHE A 131 -25.06 -62.40 -2.89
C PHE A 131 -24.03 -62.10 -1.79
N GLY A 132 -23.31 -63.12 -1.31
CA GLY A 132 -22.23 -62.94 -0.33
C GLY A 132 -21.08 -62.09 -0.87
N GLN A 133 -20.71 -62.27 -2.15
CA GLN A 133 -19.69 -61.47 -2.81
C GLN A 133 -20.13 -60.00 -2.97
N ILE A 134 -21.36 -59.74 -3.40
CA ILE A 134 -21.92 -58.39 -3.51
C ILE A 134 -21.97 -57.73 -2.13
N ALA A 135 -22.43 -58.45 -1.10
CA ALA A 135 -22.44 -57.95 0.28
C ALA A 135 -21.03 -57.55 0.75
N GLY A 136 -20.01 -58.35 0.42
CA GLY A 136 -18.60 -58.02 0.70
C GLY A 136 -18.11 -56.77 -0.04
N GLN A 137 -18.46 -56.62 -1.33
CA GLN A 137 -18.11 -55.44 -2.13
C GLN A 137 -18.79 -54.17 -1.61
N LEU A 138 -20.06 -54.26 -1.19
CA LEU A 138 -20.79 -53.14 -0.61
C LEU A 138 -20.23 -52.73 0.77
N ALA A 139 -19.75 -53.69 1.58
CA ALA A 139 -19.08 -53.39 2.84
C ALA A 139 -17.73 -52.67 2.62
N ASP A 140 -16.95 -53.08 1.61
CA ASP A 140 -15.72 -52.35 1.24
C ASP A 140 -16.05 -50.94 0.73
N LEU A 141 -17.11 -50.79 -0.08
CA LEU A 141 -17.58 -49.49 -0.54
C LEU A 141 -18.00 -48.59 0.64
N ASP A 142 -18.71 -49.11 1.63
CA ASP A 142 -19.09 -48.38 2.85
C ASP A 142 -17.86 -47.82 3.58
N SER A 143 -16.84 -48.66 3.80
CA SER A 143 -15.57 -48.24 4.41
C SER A 143 -14.86 -47.12 3.61
N ARG A 144 -14.87 -47.23 2.28
CA ARG A 144 -14.32 -46.18 1.40
C ARG A 144 -15.12 -44.89 1.49
N LEU A 145 -16.45 -44.96 1.54
CA LEU A 145 -17.31 -43.78 1.69
C LEU A 145 -17.07 -43.06 3.02
N ASP A 146 -16.91 -43.79 4.12
CA ASP A 146 -16.56 -43.22 5.44
C ASP A 146 -15.19 -42.52 5.40
N SER A 147 -14.20 -43.12 4.75
CA SER A 147 -12.87 -42.52 4.57
C SER A 147 -12.92 -41.23 3.74
N VAL A 148 -13.72 -41.23 2.66
CA VAL A 148 -13.95 -40.03 1.84
C VAL A 148 -14.68 -38.95 2.65
N ALA A 149 -15.72 -39.30 3.42
CA ALA A 149 -16.46 -38.36 4.26
C ALA A 149 -15.56 -37.73 5.34
N THR A 150 -14.67 -38.51 5.95
CA THR A 150 -13.67 -38.04 6.90
C THR A 150 -12.70 -37.06 6.24
N SER A 151 -12.21 -37.40 5.04
CA SER A 151 -11.30 -36.54 4.27
C SER A 151 -11.97 -35.23 3.86
N LEU A 152 -13.23 -35.27 3.45
CA LEU A 152 -14.02 -34.08 3.12
C LEU A 152 -14.22 -33.18 4.36
N THR A 153 -14.46 -33.75 5.53
CA THR A 153 -14.57 -33.01 6.79
C THR A 153 -13.26 -32.30 7.15
N ALA A 154 -12.12 -32.98 6.99
CA ALA A 154 -10.80 -32.37 7.19
C ALA A 154 -10.53 -31.24 6.18
N ASN A 155 -10.88 -31.45 4.91
CA ASN A 155 -10.78 -30.44 3.87
C ASN A 155 -11.68 -29.22 4.17
N ARG A 156 -12.91 -29.44 4.66
CA ARG A 156 -13.85 -28.40 5.09
C ARG A 156 -13.23 -27.51 6.16
N SER A 157 -12.62 -28.10 7.19
CA SER A 157 -11.93 -27.37 8.25
C SER A 157 -10.73 -26.56 7.72
N THR A 158 -9.98 -27.12 6.77
CA THR A 158 -8.82 -26.43 6.16
C THR A 158 -9.28 -25.24 5.32
N LEU A 159 -10.40 -25.39 4.59
CA LEU A 159 -11.00 -24.31 3.81
C LEU A 159 -11.50 -23.16 4.69
N ASP A 160 -12.10 -23.46 5.85
CA ASP A 160 -12.50 -22.44 6.82
C ASP A 160 -11.29 -21.66 7.36
N ALA A 161 -10.21 -22.37 7.72
CA ALA A 161 -8.98 -21.73 8.16
C ALA A 161 -8.39 -20.81 7.08
N ASN A 162 -8.33 -21.28 5.83
CA ASN A 162 -7.87 -20.47 4.69
C ASN A 162 -8.76 -19.25 4.46
N ALA A 163 -10.09 -19.39 4.56
CA ALA A 163 -11.02 -18.28 4.42
C ALA A 163 -10.79 -17.22 5.51
N ALA A 164 -10.51 -17.65 6.76
CA ALA A 164 -10.18 -16.75 7.86
C ALA A 164 -8.87 -16.00 7.61
N SER A 165 -7.80 -16.70 7.21
CA SER A 165 -6.51 -16.07 6.88
C SER A 165 -6.62 -15.06 5.73
N LEU A 166 -7.40 -15.37 4.70
CA LEU A 166 -7.65 -14.43 3.59
C LEU A 166 -8.39 -13.18 4.05
N ALA A 167 -9.37 -13.31 4.95
CA ALA A 167 -10.10 -12.18 5.51
C ALA A 167 -9.21 -11.31 6.42
N GLU A 168 -8.30 -11.92 7.18
CA GLU A 168 -7.30 -11.22 7.99
C GLU A 168 -6.33 -10.44 7.10
N LEU A 169 -5.77 -11.07 6.07
CA LEU A 169 -4.92 -10.41 5.06
C LEU A 169 -5.64 -9.25 4.37
N ALA A 170 -6.93 -9.40 4.05
CA ALA A 170 -7.74 -8.31 3.49
C ALA A 170 -7.84 -7.13 4.46
N THR A 171 -8.03 -7.40 5.75
CA THR A 171 -8.13 -6.40 6.82
C THR A 171 -6.79 -5.68 7.04
N GLU A 172 -5.68 -6.41 7.06
CA GLU A 172 -4.34 -5.83 7.13
C GLU A 172 -4.04 -4.96 5.92
N THR A 173 -4.37 -5.44 4.72
CA THR A 173 -4.17 -4.70 3.46
C THR A 173 -4.99 -3.40 3.45
N ARG A 174 -6.24 -3.45 3.93
CA ARG A 174 -7.08 -2.25 4.05
C ARG A 174 -6.56 -1.30 5.13
N THR A 175 -6.01 -1.83 6.23
CA THR A 175 -5.36 -1.03 7.27
C THR A 175 -4.11 -0.35 6.74
N LEU A 176 -3.28 -1.04 5.96
CA LEU A 176 -2.12 -0.46 5.28
C LEU A 176 -2.54 0.60 4.27
N SER A 177 -3.55 0.32 3.43
CA SER A 177 -4.12 1.31 2.51
C SER A 177 -4.62 2.54 3.26
N THR A 178 -5.31 2.35 4.39
CA THR A 178 -5.78 3.45 5.24
C THR A 178 -4.61 4.19 5.87
N ARG A 179 -3.55 3.54 6.36
CA ARG A 179 -2.38 4.24 6.92
C ARG A 179 -1.59 5.02 5.87
N LEU A 180 -1.52 4.51 4.65
CA LEU A 180 -0.85 5.16 3.53
C LEU A 180 -1.69 6.30 2.94
N GLY A 181 -3.01 6.12 2.87
CA GLY A 181 -3.96 7.09 2.30
C GLY A 181 -4.49 8.11 3.31
N ALA A 182 -4.60 7.74 4.58
CA ALA A 182 -5.03 8.65 5.62
C ALA A 182 -3.89 9.60 5.94
N GLY A 183 -4.02 10.82 5.43
CA GLY A 183 -3.80 12.07 6.15
C GLY A 183 -2.42 12.34 6.71
N ALA A 184 -1.79 11.44 7.45
CA ALA A 184 -0.50 11.62 8.10
C ALA A 184 0.62 11.91 7.09
N LEU A 185 0.70 11.19 5.97
CA LEU A 185 1.72 11.47 4.95
C LEU A 185 1.40 12.75 4.17
N SER A 186 0.13 12.94 3.80
CA SER A 186 -0.33 14.18 3.14
C SER A 186 -0.10 15.41 4.03
N ALA A 187 -0.41 15.32 5.31
CA ALA A 187 -0.22 16.37 6.30
C ALA A 187 1.26 16.59 6.59
N ALA A 188 2.08 15.53 6.65
CA ALA A 188 3.53 15.67 6.79
C ALA A 188 4.16 16.33 5.55
N ILE A 189 3.68 16.02 4.35
CA ILE A 189 4.10 16.67 3.10
C ILE A 189 3.67 18.14 3.11
N ASP A 190 2.44 18.45 3.53
CA ASP A 190 1.95 19.82 3.60
C ASP A 190 2.68 20.64 4.69
N ASP A 191 2.97 20.05 5.85
CA ASP A 191 3.80 20.64 6.91
C ASP A 191 5.23 20.88 6.43
N ALA A 192 5.85 19.90 5.76
CA ALA A 192 7.19 20.04 5.19
C ALA A 192 7.22 21.13 4.12
N ARG A 193 6.19 21.21 3.28
CA ARG A 193 6.01 22.28 2.29
C ARG A 193 5.89 23.63 2.99
N TRP A 194 5.10 23.73 4.05
CA TRP A 194 4.94 24.96 4.82
C TRP A 194 6.26 25.40 5.47
N LEU A 195 7.02 24.45 6.03
CA LEU A 195 8.33 24.70 6.64
C LEU A 195 9.34 25.16 5.60
N ILE A 196 9.40 24.53 4.42
CA ILE A 196 10.25 24.95 3.31
C ILE A 196 9.89 26.37 2.86
N VAL A 197 8.59 26.66 2.67
CA VAL A 197 8.10 28.00 2.29
C VAL A 197 8.45 29.04 3.35
N ALA A 198 8.30 28.71 4.64
CA ALA A 198 8.64 29.60 5.74
C ALA A 198 10.15 29.88 5.81
N LEU A 199 10.98 28.85 5.69
CA LEU A 199 12.44 28.97 5.72
C LEU A 199 12.96 29.77 4.51
N LEU A 200 12.35 29.57 3.35
CA LEU A 200 12.58 30.39 2.16
C LEU A 200 12.10 31.82 2.31
N GLY A 201 10.96 32.07 2.95
CA GLY A 201 10.46 33.39 3.27
C GLY A 201 11.43 34.14 4.18
N VAL A 202 11.94 33.48 5.23
CA VAL A 202 12.96 34.05 6.13
C VAL A 202 14.25 34.35 5.37
N ALA A 203 14.72 33.44 4.54
CA ALA A 203 15.91 33.67 3.71
C ALA A 203 15.73 34.84 2.73
N ALA A 204 14.57 34.93 2.08
CA ALA A 204 14.22 36.02 1.16
C ALA A 204 14.17 37.37 1.89
N VAL A 205 13.49 37.45 3.04
CA VAL A 205 13.44 38.66 3.87
C VAL A 205 14.83 39.06 4.37
N GLY A 206 15.63 38.08 4.83
CA GLY A 206 17.01 38.31 5.28
C GLY A 206 17.92 38.85 4.17
N ALA A 207 17.70 38.46 2.92
CA ALA A 207 18.42 39.00 1.77
C ALA A 207 17.91 40.39 1.33
N LEU A 208 16.62 40.69 1.53
CA LEU A 208 15.98 41.93 1.10
C LEU A 208 16.41 43.13 1.96
N VAL A 209 16.59 42.93 3.27
CA VAL A 209 17.00 43.98 4.23
C VAL A 209 18.33 44.65 3.84
N PRO A 210 19.45 43.93 3.61
CA PRO A 210 20.71 44.57 3.23
C PRO A 210 20.65 45.25 1.85
N ALA A 211 19.87 44.72 0.90
CA ALA A 211 19.72 45.31 -0.43
C ALA A 211 18.97 46.66 -0.38
N VAL A 212 17.87 46.73 0.38
CA VAL A 212 17.10 47.97 0.57
C VAL A 212 17.91 48.99 1.40
N GLY A 213 18.63 48.53 2.42
CA GLY A 213 19.53 49.37 3.21
C GLY A 213 20.61 50.04 2.35
N ALA A 214 21.23 49.28 1.44
CA ALA A 214 22.24 49.82 0.52
C ALA A 214 21.65 50.85 -0.46
N LEU A 215 20.45 50.61 -0.99
CA LEU A 215 19.76 51.54 -1.90
C LEU A 215 19.35 52.84 -1.19
N ALA A 216 18.78 52.74 0.01
CA ALA A 216 18.38 53.91 0.79
C ALA A 216 19.58 54.77 1.18
N ALA A 217 20.68 54.14 1.63
CA ALA A 217 21.91 54.84 1.94
C ALA A 217 22.51 55.53 0.70
N GLY A 218 22.52 54.86 -0.45
CA GLY A 218 23.00 55.44 -1.72
C GLY A 218 22.18 56.63 -2.20
N LEU A 219 20.84 56.57 -2.08
CA LEU A 219 19.96 57.70 -2.43
C LEU A 219 20.11 58.88 -1.48
N TRP A 220 20.31 58.61 -0.18
CA TRP A 220 20.54 59.65 0.82
C TRP A 220 21.85 60.40 0.57
N LEU A 221 22.94 59.67 0.30
CA LEU A 221 24.25 60.26 -0.04
C LEU A 221 24.18 61.14 -1.30
N ARG A 222 23.43 60.69 -2.31
CA ARG A 222 23.25 61.43 -3.58
C ARG A 222 22.42 62.71 -3.39
N ARG A 223 21.48 62.72 -2.45
CA ARG A 223 20.72 63.93 -2.09
C ARG A 223 21.62 64.94 -1.36
N TRP A 224 22.46 64.46 -0.45
CA TRP A 224 23.42 65.30 0.27
C TRP A 224 24.43 65.99 -0.67
N LEU A 225 25.02 65.25 -1.61
CA LEU A 225 25.98 65.80 -2.58
C LEU A 225 25.38 66.79 -3.58
N ARG A 226 24.05 66.79 -3.78
CA ARG A 226 23.34 67.78 -4.62
C ARG A 226 22.85 68.99 -3.82
N GLY A 227 22.90 68.89 -2.50
CA GLY A 227 22.44 69.92 -1.57
C GLY A 227 23.52 70.90 -1.16
N GLU A 228 24.80 70.68 -1.49
CA GLU A 228 25.84 71.70 -1.32
C GLU A 228 25.61 72.80 -2.36
N PRO A 229 25.13 73.99 -1.93
CA PRO A 229 25.03 75.13 -2.83
C PRO A 229 26.47 75.59 -3.06
N THR A 230 26.91 75.55 -4.31
CA THR A 230 28.08 76.32 -4.75
C THR A 230 27.81 77.78 -4.41
N SER A 231 28.32 78.21 -3.26
CA SER A 231 28.33 79.59 -2.82
C SER A 231 29.80 80.00 -2.72
N PRO A 232 30.09 81.24 -3.13
CA PRO A 232 31.21 81.64 -3.98
C PRO A 232 32.60 81.55 -3.35
#